data_AF-A0A536R3U2-F1
#
_entry.id   AF-A0A536R3U2-F1
#
_cell.length_a   1.000
_cell.length_b   1.000
_cell.length_c   1.000
_cell.angle_alpha   90.00
_cell.angle_beta   90.00
_cell.angle_gamma   90.00
#
_symmetry.space_group_name_H-M   'P 1'
#
loop_
_entity.id
_entity.type
_entity.pdbx_description
1 polymer ?
#
loop_
_entity_poly.entity_id
_entity_poly.type
_entity_poly.pdbx_seq_one_letter_code
_entity_poly.pdbx_strand_id
1 'polypeptide(L)'
;MARATAPRRKGLVVIHVDGLSHAQLSTAVARGHMPFVARLLQTEGYAALPYRCGVPSTTPFAQAGILFGDNSEIPSYRWWDKKANLLVVFGSGSTFAQVAHRYFTGRVPLTQGGACIAALYRAGATDRFGPAYEERHMPDQRDAGGRTIAAFLLNPVALYFWIRHSGLALFRIASEYAQARLARRRTADVYVIADIYHEVVVHHLTRFALLQAMDEGLQTIYACFYTYDEAAHAFGPADPNTLSVLRHIDSTIRLASERRLTNRGGVDYEIAVLSDHGQVETTPFSAKHGRSLGSYLSEWLPDHVITEHRGQVFAGSGQARGRVEVTYSGGLAHIYFADLPGRLDAGAVESRYPGLISRVARLDGIGLVMLKDAGDGMLATVDGRHSLHLPLVDDTRSLLERFDSPDILAKQLTRLNTFDTAGDLVVFGTYDGHKQVNFEDQVGGHGSIGGDQLRPFLLAKKTWNFEMSAVTNSSDLYPMLVALRDRA
;
A
#
# COMPACT_ATOMS: atom_id res chain seq x y z
N MET A 1 -9.42 34.58 40.38
CA MET A 1 -10.37 34.37 39.27
C MET A 1 -9.70 33.49 38.23
N ALA A 2 -10.09 32.21 38.15
CA ALA A 2 -9.58 31.30 37.13
C ALA A 2 -10.12 31.78 35.78
N ARG A 3 -9.21 32.18 34.88
CA ARG A 3 -9.56 32.55 33.50
C ARG A 3 -10.10 31.29 32.85
N ALA A 4 -11.40 31.24 32.57
CA ALA A 4 -11.99 30.16 31.80
C ALA A 4 -11.23 30.06 30.48
N THR A 5 -10.43 29.00 30.33
CA THR A 5 -9.69 28.72 29.10
C THR A 5 -10.72 28.47 28.01
N ALA A 6 -10.73 29.30 26.96
CA ALA A 6 -11.57 29.08 25.79
C ALA A 6 -11.41 27.61 25.31
N PRO A 7 -12.49 26.95 24.88
CA PRO A 7 -12.43 25.55 24.45
C PRO A 7 -11.38 25.40 23.34
N ARG A 8 -10.45 24.47 23.53
CA ARG A 8 -9.42 24.16 22.53
C ARG A 8 -10.11 23.64 21.27
N ARG A 9 -9.72 24.16 20.10
CA ARG A 9 -10.23 23.68 18.81
C ARG A 9 -9.87 22.21 18.67
N LYS A 10 -10.82 21.37 18.25
CA LYS A 10 -10.60 19.94 18.02
C LYS A 10 -9.79 19.69 16.75
N GLY A 11 -9.02 18.61 16.73
CA GLY A 11 -8.28 18.18 15.55
C GLY A 11 -8.08 16.67 15.50
N LEU A 12 -7.60 16.18 14.36
CA LEU A 12 -7.27 14.78 14.14
C LEU A 12 -5.83 14.64 13.64
N VAL A 13 -5.08 13.74 14.25
CA VAL A 13 -3.81 13.23 13.74
C VAL A 13 -3.99 11.76 13.38
N VAL A 14 -3.66 11.41 12.15
CA VAL A 14 -3.59 10.03 11.67
C VAL A 14 -2.13 9.69 11.42
N ILE A 15 -1.61 8.70 12.14
CA ILE A 15 -0.30 8.09 11.90
C ILE A 15 -0.56 6.80 11.13
N HIS A 16 -0.19 6.77 9.86
CA HIS A 16 -0.29 5.61 8.99
C HIS A 16 1.04 4.86 9.00
N VAL A 17 1.02 3.61 9.47
CA VAL A 17 2.13 2.67 9.41
C VAL A 17 1.92 1.76 8.20
N ASP A 18 2.71 1.94 7.14
CA ASP A 18 2.53 1.19 5.90
C ASP A 18 2.92 -0.30 6.08
N GLY A 19 2.15 -1.20 5.46
CA GLY A 19 2.47 -2.63 5.37
C GLY A 19 2.32 -3.47 6.64
N LEU A 20 1.98 -2.89 7.80
CA LEU A 20 1.95 -3.60 9.08
C LEU A 20 0.62 -4.32 9.33
N SER A 21 0.64 -5.66 9.36
CA SER A 21 -0.57 -6.44 9.71
C SER A 21 -0.90 -6.36 11.21
N HIS A 22 -2.16 -6.62 11.56
CA HIS A 22 -2.59 -6.75 12.96
C HIS A 22 -1.80 -7.83 13.72
N ALA A 23 -1.49 -8.95 13.05
CA ALA A 23 -0.73 -10.03 13.65
C ALA A 23 0.71 -9.59 13.94
N GLN A 24 1.38 -8.93 12.99
CA GLN A 24 2.75 -8.45 13.18
C GLN A 24 2.85 -7.31 14.19
N LEU A 25 1.85 -6.44 14.29
CA LEU A 25 1.74 -5.48 15.40
C LEU A 25 1.73 -6.22 16.75
N SER A 26 0.88 -7.24 16.88
CA SER A 26 0.76 -8.03 18.11
C SER A 26 2.08 -8.71 18.47
N THR A 27 2.77 -9.29 17.49
CA THR A 27 4.10 -9.88 17.66
C THR A 27 5.14 -8.83 18.08
N ALA A 28 5.15 -7.65 17.44
CA ALA A 28 6.08 -6.58 17.75
C ALA A 28 5.91 -6.04 19.18
N VAL A 29 4.66 -5.87 19.62
CA VAL A 29 4.32 -5.49 21.00
C VAL A 29 4.79 -6.56 21.99
N ALA A 30 4.47 -7.84 21.75
CA ALA A 30 4.86 -8.94 22.62
C ALA A 30 6.39 -9.11 22.74
N ARG A 31 7.13 -8.81 21.66
CA ARG A 31 8.59 -8.85 21.62
C ARG A 31 9.27 -7.56 22.14
N GLY A 32 8.49 -6.58 22.61
CA GLY A 32 9.03 -5.34 23.20
C GLY A 32 9.60 -4.35 22.18
N HIS A 33 9.20 -4.44 20.90
CA HIS A 33 9.57 -3.45 19.88
C HIS A 33 8.69 -2.19 19.93
N MET A 34 7.51 -2.26 20.54
CA MET A 34 6.57 -1.13 20.64
C MET A 34 6.08 -0.91 22.09
N PRO A 35 6.97 -0.51 23.02
CA PRO A 35 6.63 -0.37 24.43
C PRO A 35 5.59 0.73 24.72
N PHE A 36 5.55 1.82 23.95
CA PHE A 36 4.53 2.85 24.13
C PHE A 36 3.15 2.34 23.70
N VAL A 37 3.05 1.69 22.54
CA VAL A 37 1.80 1.04 22.11
C VAL A 37 1.37 -0.04 23.10
N ALA A 38 2.30 -0.83 23.64
CA ALA A 38 1.99 -1.80 24.70
C ALA A 38 1.30 -1.12 25.90
N ARG A 39 1.82 0.03 26.35
CA ARG A 39 1.21 0.83 27.42
C ARG A 39 -0.18 1.34 27.04
N LEU A 40 -0.38 1.83 25.81
CA LEU A 40 -1.69 2.28 25.33
C LEU A 40 -2.75 1.16 25.42
N LEU A 41 -2.39 -0.05 24.97
CA LEU A 41 -3.26 -1.22 24.97
C LEU A 41 -3.58 -1.70 26.39
N GLN A 42 -2.60 -1.70 27.29
CA GLN A 42 -2.74 -2.24 28.64
C GLN A 42 -3.41 -1.29 29.62
N THR A 43 -3.11 0.02 29.53
CA THR A 43 -3.43 0.98 30.61
C THR A 43 -4.18 2.23 30.16
N GLU A 44 -4.22 2.55 28.86
CA GLU A 44 -4.90 3.77 28.36
C GLU A 44 -6.19 3.50 27.58
N GLY A 45 -6.71 2.27 27.66
CA GLY A 45 -8.01 1.92 27.07
C GLY A 45 -8.01 1.90 25.54
N TYR A 46 -6.86 1.69 24.90
CA TYR A 46 -6.79 1.42 23.46
C TYR A 46 -7.01 -0.06 23.16
N ALA A 47 -7.38 -0.34 21.91
CA ALA A 47 -7.41 -1.67 21.31
C ALA A 47 -6.84 -1.58 19.89
N ALA A 48 -6.09 -2.61 19.49
CA ALA A 48 -5.75 -2.84 18.10
C ALA A 48 -6.91 -3.62 17.47
N LEU A 49 -7.67 -2.96 16.60
CA LEU A 49 -8.86 -3.54 16.02
C LEU A 49 -8.58 -3.94 14.56
N PRO A 50 -8.62 -5.24 14.21
CA PRO A 50 -8.37 -5.69 12.85
C PRO A 50 -9.55 -5.36 11.93
N TYR A 51 -9.27 -5.12 10.66
CA TYR A 51 -10.27 -4.94 9.61
C TYR A 51 -9.79 -5.53 8.28
N ARG A 52 -10.63 -5.50 7.22
CA ARG A 52 -10.20 -5.94 5.88
C ARG A 52 -9.96 -4.74 4.98
N CYS A 53 -8.75 -4.63 4.41
CA CYS A 53 -8.36 -3.46 3.61
C CYS A 53 -9.04 -3.37 2.24
N GLY A 54 -9.53 -4.49 1.73
CA GLY A 54 -10.03 -4.62 0.37
C GLY A 54 -9.02 -5.26 -0.58
N VAL A 55 -9.46 -5.50 -1.81
CA VAL A 55 -8.62 -5.98 -2.90
C VAL A 55 -8.64 -4.92 -4.00
N PRO A 56 -7.48 -4.46 -4.48
CA PRO A 56 -6.13 -4.92 -4.14
C PRO A 56 -5.62 -4.41 -2.79
N SER A 57 -4.77 -5.19 -2.12
CA SER A 57 -4.13 -4.80 -0.85
C SER A 57 -2.89 -3.92 -1.08
N THR A 58 -3.08 -2.76 -1.70
CA THR A 58 -2.00 -1.84 -2.10
C THR A 58 -2.17 -0.45 -1.52
N THR A 59 -1.06 0.24 -1.26
CA THR A 59 -1.04 1.60 -0.72
C THR A 59 -1.86 2.61 -1.52
N PRO A 60 -1.79 2.70 -2.87
CA PRO A 60 -2.60 3.67 -3.60
C PRO A 60 -4.09 3.45 -3.46
N PHE A 61 -4.53 2.19 -3.45
CA PHE A 61 -5.92 1.82 -3.24
C PHE A 61 -6.38 2.16 -1.83
N ALA A 62 -5.58 1.79 -0.83
CA ALA A 62 -5.96 1.97 0.55
C ALA A 62 -5.91 3.43 1.01
N GLN A 63 -4.87 4.18 0.64
CA GLN A 63 -4.79 5.62 0.93
C GLN A 63 -5.91 6.41 0.23
N ALA A 64 -6.27 6.06 -1.00
CA ALA A 64 -7.41 6.69 -1.69
C ALA A 64 -8.71 6.49 -0.90
N GLY A 65 -8.97 5.26 -0.45
CA GLY A 65 -10.11 4.93 0.39
C GLY A 65 -10.11 5.71 1.70
N ILE A 66 -8.98 5.73 2.41
CA ILE A 66 -8.85 6.41 3.71
C ILE A 66 -9.00 7.93 3.59
N LEU A 67 -8.43 8.53 2.55
CA LEU A 67 -8.33 9.99 2.40
C LEU A 67 -9.53 10.62 1.69
N PHE A 68 -10.22 9.90 0.81
CA PHE A 68 -11.32 10.43 -0.01
C PHE A 68 -12.64 9.67 0.15
N GLY A 69 -12.65 8.54 0.85
CA GLY A 69 -13.81 7.64 0.92
C GLY A 69 -14.12 6.95 -0.40
N ASP A 70 -13.15 6.92 -1.33
CA ASP A 70 -13.30 6.34 -2.65
C ASP A 70 -11.96 5.81 -3.13
N ASN A 71 -11.94 4.56 -3.58
CA ASN A 71 -10.80 3.91 -4.21
C ASN A 71 -11.21 3.15 -5.47
N SER A 72 -12.24 3.66 -6.15
CA SER A 72 -12.71 3.11 -7.43
C SER A 72 -11.70 3.40 -8.53
N GLU A 73 -11.62 2.52 -9.53
CA GLU A 73 -10.71 2.66 -10.69
C GLU A 73 -9.20 2.69 -10.34
N ILE A 74 -8.83 2.22 -9.14
CA ILE A 74 -7.44 2.04 -8.70
C ILE A 74 -7.20 0.52 -8.55
N PRO A 75 -6.75 -0.16 -9.62
CA PRO A 75 -6.81 -1.61 -9.69
C PRO A 75 -5.58 -2.30 -9.10
N SER A 76 -4.49 -1.56 -8.84
CA SER A 76 -3.21 -2.08 -8.34
C SER A 76 -2.30 -0.93 -7.88
N TYR A 77 -1.07 -1.23 -7.43
CA TYR A 77 -0.08 -0.21 -7.10
C TYR A 77 0.33 0.61 -8.34
N ARG A 78 0.35 -0.04 -9.50
CA ARG A 78 0.59 0.57 -10.82
C ARG A 78 -0.26 -0.14 -11.87
N TRP A 79 -0.74 0.60 -12.87
CA TRP A 79 -1.61 0.05 -13.89
C TRP A 79 -1.47 0.78 -15.22
N TRP A 80 -1.84 0.11 -16.31
CA TRP A 80 -1.91 0.74 -17.63
C TRP A 80 -3.30 1.32 -17.86
N ASP A 81 -3.41 2.65 -17.99
CA ASP A 81 -4.66 3.28 -18.43
C ASP A 81 -4.73 3.23 -19.97
N LYS A 82 -5.58 2.34 -20.50
CA LYS A 82 -5.77 2.20 -21.95
C LYS A 82 -6.35 3.45 -22.62
N LYS A 83 -7.18 4.24 -21.93
CA LYS A 83 -7.79 5.45 -22.48
C LYS A 83 -6.76 6.57 -22.61
N ALA A 84 -5.88 6.71 -21.62
CA ALA A 84 -4.77 7.65 -21.64
C ALA A 84 -3.52 7.13 -22.38
N ASN A 85 -3.47 5.82 -22.67
CA ASN A 85 -2.30 5.15 -23.23
C ASN A 85 -1.03 5.41 -22.41
N LEU A 86 -1.15 5.25 -21.09
CA LEU A 86 -0.16 5.68 -20.11
C LEU A 86 -0.05 4.68 -18.97
N LEU A 87 1.18 4.35 -18.59
CA LEU A 87 1.44 3.66 -17.32
C LEU A 87 1.22 4.64 -16.17
N VAL A 88 0.26 4.37 -15.30
CA VAL A 88 0.03 5.09 -14.06
C VAL A 88 0.89 4.50 -12.95
N VAL A 89 1.80 5.33 -12.42
CA VAL A 89 2.72 5.01 -11.34
C VAL A 89 2.79 6.15 -10.34
N PHE A 90 3.12 5.81 -9.09
CA PHE A 90 3.46 6.76 -8.04
C PHE A 90 4.97 6.76 -7.80
N GLY A 91 5.47 7.85 -7.21
CA GLY A 91 6.88 8.05 -6.88
C GLY A 91 7.62 8.99 -7.84
N SER A 92 8.95 8.89 -7.92
CA SER A 92 9.74 9.71 -8.85
C SER A 92 9.34 9.38 -10.29
N GLY A 93 8.96 10.41 -11.06
CA GLY A 93 8.38 10.22 -12.39
C GLY A 93 6.89 9.81 -12.38
N SER A 94 6.18 10.09 -11.29
CA SER A 94 4.73 9.87 -11.18
C SER A 94 3.97 10.40 -12.39
N THR A 95 3.05 9.58 -12.87
CA THR A 95 2.18 9.88 -14.02
C THR A 95 0.72 10.06 -13.59
N PHE A 96 0.41 9.79 -12.32
CA PHE A 96 -0.95 9.90 -11.78
C PHE A 96 -1.57 11.30 -11.98
N ALA A 97 -0.77 12.37 -11.88
CA ALA A 97 -1.23 13.74 -12.08
C ALA A 97 -1.91 13.96 -13.46
N GLN A 98 -1.51 13.21 -14.48
CA GLN A 98 -2.09 13.32 -15.83
C GLN A 98 -3.53 12.77 -15.90
N VAL A 99 -3.87 11.84 -15.01
CA VAL A 99 -5.20 11.20 -14.93
C VAL A 99 -5.99 11.60 -13.68
N ALA A 100 -5.38 12.33 -12.74
CA ALA A 100 -5.94 12.67 -11.43
C ALA A 100 -7.31 13.35 -11.50
N HIS A 101 -7.59 14.13 -12.55
CA HIS A 101 -8.88 14.81 -12.76
C HIS A 101 -10.08 13.85 -12.87
N ARG A 102 -9.85 12.57 -13.18
CA ARG A 102 -10.89 11.52 -13.27
C ARG A 102 -11.20 10.88 -11.91
N TYR A 103 -10.37 11.13 -10.90
CA TYR A 103 -10.48 10.53 -9.59
C TYR A 103 -11.06 11.53 -8.58
N PHE A 104 -11.78 11.01 -7.60
CA PHE A 104 -12.27 11.76 -6.43
C PHE A 104 -13.18 12.97 -6.75
N THR A 105 -13.76 13.04 -7.95
CA THR A 105 -14.67 14.13 -8.32
C THR A 105 -15.87 14.16 -7.36
N GLY A 106 -16.14 15.33 -6.77
CA GLY A 106 -17.21 15.50 -5.79
C GLY A 106 -16.90 14.96 -4.39
N ARG A 107 -15.69 14.44 -4.14
CA ARG A 107 -15.26 14.00 -2.80
C ARG A 107 -14.65 15.16 -2.01
N VAL A 108 -14.83 15.11 -0.70
CA VAL A 108 -14.18 16.02 0.25
C VAL A 108 -12.96 15.32 0.83
N PRO A 109 -11.73 15.82 0.64
CA PRO A 109 -10.56 15.16 1.20
C PRO A 109 -10.51 15.23 2.74
N LEU A 110 -10.03 14.17 3.39
CA LEU A 110 -9.91 14.09 4.85
C LEU A 110 -9.06 15.24 5.42
N THR A 111 -7.94 15.56 4.75
CA THR A 111 -6.98 16.59 5.16
C THR A 111 -7.20 17.95 4.50
N GLN A 112 -8.42 18.26 4.05
CA GLN A 112 -8.75 19.57 3.49
C GLN A 112 -8.38 20.70 4.46
N GLY A 113 -7.51 21.61 4.02
CA GLY A 113 -7.02 22.72 4.86
C GLY A 113 -6.04 22.30 5.98
N GLY A 114 -5.61 21.04 5.97
CA GLY A 114 -4.68 20.45 6.94
C GLY A 114 -3.32 20.12 6.32
N ALA A 115 -2.73 19.00 6.75
CA ALA A 115 -1.48 18.46 6.24
C ALA A 115 -1.62 16.98 5.86
N CYS A 116 -1.03 16.61 4.74
CA CYS A 116 -0.87 15.23 4.30
C CYS A 116 0.62 15.04 3.98
N ILE A 117 1.30 14.25 4.81
CA ILE A 117 2.77 14.19 4.89
C ILE A 117 3.21 12.81 4.45
N ALA A 118 4.08 12.78 3.44
CA ALA A 118 4.63 11.55 2.86
C ALA A 118 3.54 10.55 2.43
N ALA A 119 2.39 11.02 1.96
CA ALA A 119 1.35 10.18 1.35
C ALA A 119 1.40 10.30 -0.18
N LEU A 120 0.79 9.34 -0.87
CA LEU A 120 0.71 9.30 -2.33
C LEU A 120 -0.23 10.37 -2.90
N TYR A 121 -1.17 10.84 -2.10
CA TYR A 121 -2.14 11.87 -2.46
C TYR A 121 -2.00 13.08 -1.56
N ARG A 122 -2.16 14.29 -2.13
CA ARG A 122 -2.17 15.53 -1.33
C ARG A 122 -3.43 15.67 -0.46
N ALA A 123 -4.55 15.09 -0.89
CA ALA A 123 -5.81 15.10 -0.15
C ALA A 123 -6.21 16.49 0.42
N GLY A 124 -6.10 17.55 -0.40
CA GLY A 124 -6.50 18.90 -0.03
C GLY A 124 -5.63 19.56 1.06
N ALA A 125 -4.46 18.99 1.37
CA ALA A 125 -3.50 19.57 2.29
C ALA A 125 -2.96 20.90 1.77
N THR A 126 -2.63 21.79 2.71
CA THR A 126 -1.89 23.01 2.39
C THR A 126 -0.44 22.63 2.06
N ASP A 127 0.10 23.09 0.93
CA ASP A 127 1.44 22.77 0.39
C ASP A 127 2.62 23.24 1.28
N ARG A 128 2.69 22.75 2.53
CA ARG A 128 3.59 23.30 3.56
C ARG A 128 4.56 22.29 4.14
N PHE A 129 4.24 21.00 4.05
CA PHE A 129 4.92 19.94 4.79
C PHE A 129 5.24 18.73 3.92
N GLY A 130 6.13 18.92 2.96
CA GLY A 130 6.79 17.79 2.32
C GLY A 130 8.06 18.23 1.60
N PRO A 131 9.08 17.37 1.47
CA PRO A 131 9.76 17.30 0.20
C PRO A 131 8.69 17.00 -0.86
N ALA A 132 8.74 17.69 -2.00
CA ALA A 132 8.16 17.10 -3.20
C ALA A 132 8.84 15.74 -3.35
N TYR A 133 8.09 14.65 -3.30
CA TYR A 133 8.60 13.33 -3.67
C TYR A 133 8.89 13.38 -5.17
N GLU A 134 10.03 13.99 -5.55
CA GLU A 134 10.42 14.39 -6.91
C GLU A 134 9.25 14.58 -7.91
N GLU A 135 8.25 15.38 -7.53
CA GLU A 135 7.30 15.93 -8.50
C GLU A 135 8.05 17.00 -9.30
N ARG A 136 8.64 16.56 -10.43
CA ARG A 136 9.00 17.46 -11.53
C ARG A 136 7.72 17.97 -12.18
N HIS A 137 7.20 19.09 -11.71
CA HIS A 137 6.40 20.00 -12.54
C HIS A 137 7.06 21.38 -12.58
N MET A 138 7.11 21.94 -13.79
CA MET A 138 7.71 23.24 -14.11
C MET A 138 7.27 24.33 -13.12
N PRO A 139 8.20 25.13 -12.58
CA PRO A 139 7.87 26.16 -11.62
C PRO A 139 7.37 27.40 -12.35
N ASP A 140 6.11 27.78 -12.15
CA ASP A 140 5.74 29.20 -12.30
C ASP A 140 5.51 29.90 -10.94
N GLN A 141 5.66 29.20 -9.81
CA GLN A 141 5.69 29.89 -8.50
C GLN A 141 6.75 29.30 -7.57
N ARG A 142 7.68 30.16 -7.15
CA ARG A 142 8.71 29.86 -6.17
C ARG A 142 8.10 29.70 -4.78
N ASP A 143 8.39 28.54 -4.18
CA ASP A 143 8.70 28.30 -2.76
C ASP A 143 7.56 27.98 -1.76
N ALA A 144 7.71 26.82 -1.10
CA ALA A 144 7.18 26.50 0.23
C ALA A 144 7.86 25.26 0.85
N GLY A 145 8.27 24.27 0.05
CA GLY A 145 8.95 23.05 0.53
C GLY A 145 10.41 23.27 1.01
N GLY A 146 11.09 24.30 0.52
CA GLY A 146 12.48 24.59 0.87
C GLY A 146 12.67 25.07 2.32
N ARG A 147 11.65 25.68 2.92
CA ARG A 147 11.71 26.22 4.29
C ARG A 147 11.74 25.14 5.36
N THR A 148 11.05 24.03 5.17
CA THR A 148 10.98 22.92 6.14
C THR A 148 12.27 22.09 6.11
N ILE A 149 12.85 21.86 4.93
CA ILE A 149 14.17 21.22 4.78
C ILE A 149 15.27 22.13 5.33
N ALA A 150 15.24 23.42 5.04
CA ALA A 150 16.18 24.39 5.61
C ALA A 150 16.05 24.46 7.14
N ALA A 151 14.84 24.51 7.70
CA ALA A 151 14.62 24.51 9.15
C ALA A 151 15.08 23.20 9.82
N PHE A 152 14.96 22.06 9.14
CA PHE A 152 15.48 20.78 9.60
C PHE A 152 17.02 20.72 9.57
N LEU A 153 17.64 21.13 8.46
CA LEU A 153 19.11 21.15 8.29
C LEU A 153 19.80 22.21 9.17
N LEU A 154 19.12 23.33 9.45
CA LEU A 154 19.61 24.39 10.34
C LEU A 154 19.40 24.08 11.83
N ASN A 155 18.76 22.96 12.18
CA ASN A 155 18.66 22.50 13.56
C ASN A 155 19.87 21.61 13.89
N PRO A 156 20.90 22.11 14.61
CA PRO A 156 22.15 21.38 14.83
C PRO A 156 21.96 20.10 15.66
N VAL A 157 20.91 20.04 16.48
CA VAL A 157 20.55 18.85 17.24
C VAL A 157 19.94 17.81 16.30
N ALA A 158 18.98 18.20 15.45
CA ALA A 158 18.38 17.31 14.45
C ALA A 158 19.43 16.78 13.46
N LEU A 159 20.34 17.65 12.98
CA LEU A 159 21.43 17.29 12.09
C LEU A 159 22.45 16.36 12.76
N TYR A 160 22.80 16.57 14.03
CA TYR A 160 23.65 15.67 14.80
C TYR A 160 23.00 14.29 15.01
N PHE A 161 21.73 14.27 15.40
CA PHE A 161 20.96 13.03 15.54
C PHE A 161 20.84 12.30 14.21
N TRP A 162 20.64 13.03 13.10
CA TRP A 162 20.61 12.52 11.74
C TRP A 162 21.93 11.88 11.33
N ILE A 163 23.06 12.61 11.41
CA ILE A 163 24.39 12.06 11.07
C ILE A 163 24.72 10.83 11.92
N ARG A 164 24.49 10.89 13.23
CA ARG A 164 24.85 9.81 14.16
C ARG A 164 23.97 8.58 13.99
N HIS A 165 22.65 8.73 13.87
CA HIS A 165 21.73 7.59 13.76
C HIS A 165 21.70 7.01 12.35
N SER A 166 21.76 7.83 11.31
CA SER A 166 21.87 7.35 9.93
C SER A 166 23.21 6.63 9.70
N GLY A 167 24.32 7.11 10.27
CA GLY A 167 25.61 6.42 10.17
C GLY A 167 25.66 5.07 10.91
N LEU A 168 25.10 5.00 12.13
CA LEU A 168 25.00 3.74 12.88
C LEU A 168 24.01 2.75 12.25
N ALA A 169 22.89 3.23 11.71
CA ALA A 169 21.94 2.42 10.96
C ALA A 169 22.59 1.86 9.68
N LEU A 170 23.36 2.68 8.95
CA LEU A 170 24.09 2.26 7.75
C LEU A 170 25.10 1.16 8.06
N PHE A 171 25.91 1.35 9.12
CA PHE A 171 26.87 0.32 9.56
C PHE A 171 26.17 -0.97 9.98
N ARG A 172 25.05 -0.85 10.70
CA ARG A 172 24.29 -2.00 11.18
C ARG A 172 23.62 -2.77 10.04
N ILE A 173 22.91 -2.10 9.14
CA ILE A 173 22.27 -2.71 7.96
C ILE A 173 23.33 -3.33 7.05
N ALA A 174 24.45 -2.64 6.79
CA ALA A 174 25.55 -3.21 6.00
C ALA A 174 26.17 -4.44 6.67
N SER A 175 26.34 -4.41 8.00
CA SER A 175 26.87 -5.55 8.77
C SER A 175 25.88 -6.71 8.82
N GLU A 176 24.59 -6.44 8.93
CA GLU A 176 23.51 -7.44 8.95
C GLU A 176 23.28 -8.03 7.56
N TYR A 177 23.38 -7.24 6.49
CA TYR A 177 23.37 -7.73 5.10
C TYR A 177 24.58 -8.63 4.83
N ALA A 178 25.77 -8.20 5.24
CA ALA A 178 26.98 -9.02 5.13
C ALA A 178 26.81 -10.33 5.92
N GLN A 179 26.28 -10.28 7.15
CA GLN A 179 26.01 -11.45 7.97
C GLN A 179 24.91 -12.36 7.40
N ALA A 180 23.83 -11.81 6.84
CA ALA A 180 22.75 -12.58 6.20
C ALA A 180 23.26 -13.30 4.95
N ARG A 181 24.12 -12.64 4.16
CA ARG A 181 24.78 -13.22 2.99
C ARG A 181 25.82 -14.28 3.37
N LEU A 182 26.59 -14.05 4.45
CA LEU A 182 27.48 -15.05 5.06
C LEU A 182 26.70 -16.26 5.62
N ALA A 183 25.48 -16.02 6.14
CA ALA A 183 24.60 -17.06 6.71
C ALA A 183 23.70 -17.76 5.67
N ARG A 184 23.88 -17.50 4.36
CA ARG A 184 23.04 -18.05 3.26
C ARG A 184 21.52 -17.85 3.44
N ARG A 185 21.09 -16.80 4.14
CA ARG A 185 19.66 -16.44 4.21
C ARG A 185 19.27 -15.69 2.94
N ARG A 186 18.06 -15.92 2.43
CA ARG A 186 17.53 -15.15 1.29
C ARG A 186 17.27 -13.72 1.75
N THR A 187 17.79 -12.76 0.99
CA THR A 187 17.57 -11.31 1.15
C THR A 187 17.12 -10.81 -0.22
N ALA A 188 16.25 -9.80 -0.26
CA ALA A 188 15.87 -9.19 -1.53
C ALA A 188 17.07 -8.50 -2.19
N ASP A 189 16.92 -8.13 -3.47
CA ASP A 189 17.96 -7.44 -4.22
C ASP A 189 18.48 -6.17 -3.52
N VAL A 190 19.73 -5.81 -3.82
CA VAL A 190 20.46 -4.69 -3.18
C VAL A 190 19.71 -3.37 -3.25
N TYR A 191 18.89 -3.16 -4.29
CA TYR A 191 18.05 -1.97 -4.43
C TYR A 191 17.05 -1.80 -3.28
N VAL A 192 16.40 -2.89 -2.84
CA VAL A 192 15.42 -2.84 -1.73
C VAL A 192 16.09 -2.45 -0.40
N ILE A 193 17.38 -2.76 -0.24
CA ILE A 193 18.15 -2.38 0.97
C ILE A 193 18.51 -0.88 0.95
N ALA A 194 18.77 -0.30 -0.22
CA ALA A 194 19.00 1.13 -0.34
C ALA A 194 17.72 1.92 0.00
N ASP A 195 16.56 1.41 -0.40
CA ASP A 195 15.24 1.99 -0.11
C ASP A 195 14.95 2.01 1.40
N ILE A 196 15.29 0.94 2.15
CA ILE A 196 15.19 0.93 3.62
C ILE A 196 15.98 2.07 4.26
N TYR A 197 17.22 2.32 3.81
CA TYR A 197 18.03 3.40 4.37
C TYR A 197 17.40 4.77 4.11
N HIS A 198 16.97 5.00 2.86
CA HIS A 198 16.24 6.20 2.49
C HIS A 198 15.02 6.38 3.38
N GLU A 199 14.25 5.32 3.61
CA GLU A 199 13.05 5.40 4.43
C GLU A 199 13.32 5.65 5.91
N VAL A 200 14.41 5.13 6.48
CA VAL A 200 14.80 5.49 7.86
C VAL A 200 15.12 6.99 7.97
N VAL A 201 15.72 7.58 6.94
CA VAL A 201 15.95 9.03 6.89
C VAL A 201 14.62 9.80 6.72
N VAL A 202 13.78 9.38 5.78
CA VAL A 202 12.46 9.98 5.53
C VAL A 202 11.59 9.91 6.77
N HIS A 203 11.63 8.81 7.54
CA HIS A 203 10.91 8.65 8.80
C HIS A 203 11.16 9.82 9.76
N HIS A 204 12.41 10.23 9.93
CA HIS A 204 12.77 11.32 10.81
C HIS A 204 12.26 12.68 10.30
N LEU A 205 12.26 12.87 8.98
CA LEU A 205 11.70 14.06 8.34
C LEU A 205 10.17 14.10 8.46
N THR A 206 9.48 13.00 8.18
CA THR A 206 8.03 12.83 8.34
C THR A 206 7.61 13.07 9.79
N ARG A 207 8.33 12.50 10.75
CA ARG A 207 8.09 12.77 12.18
C ARG A 207 8.26 14.26 12.52
N PHE A 208 9.31 14.91 12.00
CA PHE A 208 9.52 16.33 12.24
C PHE A 208 8.37 17.16 11.67
N ALA A 209 7.99 16.92 10.42
CA ALA A 209 6.88 17.58 9.75
C ALA A 209 5.55 17.37 10.48
N LEU A 210 5.28 16.15 10.97
CA LEU A 210 4.12 15.82 11.80
C LEU A 210 4.07 16.70 13.05
N LEU A 211 5.16 16.73 13.83
CA LEU A 211 5.19 17.51 15.08
C LEU A 211 5.12 19.02 14.82
N GLN A 212 5.68 19.50 13.70
CA GLN A 212 5.57 20.90 13.30
C GLN A 212 4.14 21.26 12.88
N ALA A 213 3.48 20.42 12.07
CA ALA A 213 2.07 20.61 11.70
C ALA A 213 1.16 20.64 12.94
N MET A 214 1.46 19.82 13.96
CA MET A 214 0.75 19.88 15.25
C MET A 214 0.97 21.21 15.95
N ASP A 215 2.21 21.73 15.99
CA ASP A 215 2.54 23.03 16.60
C ASP A 215 1.92 24.21 15.87
N GLU A 216 1.81 24.16 14.55
CA GLU A 216 1.10 25.17 13.75
C GLU A 216 -0.43 25.09 13.95
N GLY A 217 -0.91 24.02 14.58
CA GLY A 217 -2.33 23.83 14.86
C GLY A 217 -3.12 23.47 13.61
N LEU A 218 -2.58 22.71 12.67
CA LEU A 218 -3.39 22.25 11.52
C LEU A 218 -4.48 21.29 12.00
N GLN A 219 -5.74 21.50 11.56
CA GLN A 219 -6.88 20.78 12.13
C GLN A 219 -6.83 19.28 11.87
N THR A 220 -6.37 18.86 10.69
CA THR A 220 -6.27 17.44 10.31
C THR A 220 -4.91 17.17 9.71
N ILE A 221 -4.20 16.20 10.27
CA ILE A 221 -2.85 15.84 9.87
C ILE A 221 -2.83 14.34 9.59
N TYR A 222 -2.42 13.95 8.40
CA TYR A 222 -2.15 12.57 8.02
C TYR A 222 -0.67 12.42 7.72
N ALA A 223 0.01 11.46 8.36
CA ALA A 223 1.43 11.21 8.14
C ALA A 223 1.68 9.71 7.94
N CYS A 224 2.22 9.35 6.77
CA CYS A 224 2.52 7.96 6.41
C CYS A 224 4.01 7.64 6.62
N PHE A 225 4.27 6.45 7.14
CA PHE A 225 5.61 5.94 7.44
C PHE A 225 5.82 4.58 6.75
N TYR A 226 6.67 4.57 5.71
CA TYR A 226 6.94 3.39 4.87
C TYR A 226 8.02 2.45 5.42
N THR A 227 8.72 2.85 6.48
CA THR A 227 9.91 2.11 6.97
C THR A 227 9.68 0.64 7.28
N TYR A 228 8.47 0.27 7.72
CA TYR A 228 8.15 -1.14 7.98
C TYR A 228 7.92 -1.91 6.68
N ASP A 229 7.16 -1.34 5.75
CA ASP A 229 6.83 -1.95 4.46
C ASP A 229 8.09 -2.25 3.63
N GLU A 230 9.01 -1.28 3.51
CA GLU A 230 10.29 -1.49 2.82
C GLU A 230 11.17 -2.54 3.51
N ALA A 231 11.21 -2.53 4.86
CA ALA A 231 11.97 -3.54 5.60
C ALA A 231 11.37 -4.95 5.43
N ALA A 232 10.04 -5.03 5.40
CA ALA A 232 9.33 -6.29 5.20
C ALA A 232 9.51 -6.81 3.76
N HIS A 233 9.52 -5.93 2.75
CA HIS A 233 9.90 -6.30 1.39
C HIS A 233 11.31 -6.89 1.30
N ALA A 234 12.28 -6.34 2.05
CA ALA A 234 13.66 -6.78 2.01
C ALA A 234 13.97 -8.08 2.77
N PHE A 235 13.42 -8.21 3.98
CA PHE A 235 13.78 -9.26 4.94
C PHE A 235 12.65 -10.22 5.29
N GLY A 236 11.41 -9.85 4.97
CA GLY A 236 10.19 -10.57 5.36
C GLY A 236 9.46 -9.87 6.53
N PRO A 237 8.12 -10.01 6.61
CA PRO A 237 7.29 -9.31 7.58
C PRO A 237 7.55 -9.70 9.05
N ALA A 238 7.99 -10.93 9.30
CA ALA A 238 8.21 -11.46 10.64
C ALA A 238 9.69 -11.41 11.09
N ASP A 239 10.59 -10.94 10.22
CA ASP A 239 12.02 -10.91 10.51
C ASP A 239 12.33 -9.96 11.70
N PRO A 240 13.21 -10.37 12.64
CA PRO A 240 13.56 -9.52 13.78
C PRO A 240 14.09 -8.13 13.41
N ASN A 241 14.79 -7.98 12.28
CA ASN A 241 15.29 -6.69 11.81
C ASN A 241 14.14 -5.81 11.33
N THR A 242 13.19 -6.37 10.58
CA THR A 242 11.94 -5.70 10.19
C THR A 242 11.16 -5.21 11.41
N LEU A 243 10.93 -6.09 12.39
CA LEU A 243 10.20 -5.72 13.62
C LEU A 243 10.96 -4.67 14.45
N SER A 244 12.29 -4.62 14.38
CA SER A 244 13.09 -3.66 15.12
C SER A 244 12.87 -2.21 14.69
N VAL A 245 12.51 -1.99 13.42
CA VAL A 245 12.19 -0.68 12.85
C VAL A 245 10.97 -0.04 13.52
N LEU A 246 10.03 -0.86 14.01
CA LEU A 246 8.83 -0.39 14.70
C LEU A 246 9.13 0.40 15.99
N ARG A 247 10.35 0.31 16.54
CA ARG A 247 10.78 1.18 17.65
C ARG A 247 10.80 2.66 17.27
N HIS A 248 11.13 2.97 16.01
CA HIS A 248 11.12 4.36 15.51
C HIS A 248 9.70 4.89 15.37
N ILE A 249 8.78 4.05 14.90
CA ILE A 249 7.35 4.34 14.80
C ILE A 249 6.74 4.50 16.20
N ASP A 250 7.01 3.57 17.14
CA ASP A 250 6.54 3.65 18.53
C ASP A 250 6.99 4.94 19.22
N SER A 251 8.25 5.34 19.04
CA SER A 251 8.76 6.63 19.53
C SER A 251 8.05 7.82 18.90
N THR A 252 7.65 7.73 17.64
CA THR A 252 6.90 8.78 16.93
C THR A 252 5.48 8.90 17.48
N ILE A 253 4.79 7.78 17.72
CA ILE A 253 3.46 7.74 18.35
C ILE A 253 3.53 8.36 19.76
N ARG A 254 4.55 8.01 20.55
CA ARG A 254 4.79 8.59 21.88
C ARG A 254 4.91 10.12 21.82
N LEU A 255 5.74 10.62 20.91
CA LEU A 255 6.00 12.06 20.80
C LEU A 255 4.79 12.83 20.27
N ALA A 256 4.02 12.26 19.35
CA ALA A 256 2.75 12.84 18.94
C ALA A 256 1.77 12.90 20.12
N SER A 257 1.72 11.85 20.96
CA SER A 257 0.89 11.82 22.16
C SER A 257 1.31 12.88 23.20
N GLU A 258 2.61 13.09 23.41
CA GLU A 258 3.14 14.18 24.24
C GLU A 258 2.84 15.56 23.64
N ARG A 259 2.99 15.68 22.31
CA ARG A 259 2.75 16.92 21.58
C ARG A 259 1.28 17.32 21.56
N ARG A 260 0.35 16.37 21.58
CA ARG A 260 -1.08 16.61 21.73
C ARG A 260 -1.39 17.52 22.92
N LEU A 261 -0.69 17.36 24.05
CA LEU A 261 -0.93 18.16 25.26
C LEU A 261 -0.28 19.55 25.17
N THR A 262 0.85 19.65 24.47
CA THR A 262 1.79 20.78 24.53
C THR A 262 1.88 21.63 23.25
N ASN A 263 1.15 21.26 22.19
CA ASN A 263 1.20 21.94 20.89
C ASN A 263 0.90 23.45 21.01
N ARG A 264 1.67 24.25 20.28
CA ARG A 264 1.58 25.73 20.29
C ARG A 264 0.28 26.25 19.67
N GLY A 265 -0.30 25.49 18.73
CA GLY A 265 -1.54 25.83 18.04
C GLY A 265 -2.80 25.73 18.89
N GLY A 266 -2.69 25.24 20.13
CA GLY A 266 -3.82 25.17 21.06
C GLY A 266 -4.89 24.14 20.67
N VAL A 267 -4.59 23.20 19.78
CA VAL A 267 -5.54 22.21 19.25
C VAL A 267 -5.60 20.98 20.17
N ASP A 268 -6.80 20.47 20.43
CA ASP A 268 -7.04 19.22 21.16
C ASP A 268 -7.19 18.09 20.14
N TYR A 269 -6.10 17.35 19.90
CA TYR A 269 -6.06 16.30 18.89
C TYR A 269 -6.57 14.97 19.41
N GLU A 270 -7.39 14.28 18.62
CA GLU A 270 -7.47 12.82 18.66
C GLU A 270 -6.35 12.23 17.80
N ILE A 271 -5.73 11.12 18.24
CA ILE A 271 -4.65 10.45 17.51
C ILE A 271 -5.11 9.05 17.16
N ALA A 272 -5.31 8.79 15.87
CA ALA A 272 -5.52 7.46 15.31
C ALA A 272 -4.20 6.92 14.74
N VAL A 273 -3.87 5.67 15.05
CA VAL A 273 -2.78 4.96 14.36
C VAL A 273 -3.41 3.83 13.56
N LEU A 274 -3.14 3.77 12.26
CA LEU A 274 -3.67 2.74 11.38
C LEU A 274 -2.58 2.15 10.51
N SER A 275 -2.84 0.96 10.01
CA SER A 275 -2.14 0.40 8.87
C SER A 275 -3.13 0.28 7.71
N ASP A 276 -2.66 0.35 6.47
CA ASP A 276 -3.47 0.28 5.27
C ASP A 276 -3.60 -1.14 4.72
N HIS A 277 -2.54 -1.95 4.82
CA HIS A 277 -2.52 -3.38 4.54
C HIS A 277 -1.47 -4.10 5.42
N GLY A 278 -1.41 -5.43 5.31
CA GLY A 278 -0.30 -6.20 5.87
C GLY A 278 0.70 -6.63 4.80
N GLN A 279 1.53 -7.61 5.13
CA GLN A 279 2.34 -8.37 4.18
C GLN A 279 2.32 -9.87 4.52
N VAL A 280 2.64 -10.69 3.53
CA VAL A 280 2.90 -12.14 3.69
C VAL A 280 4.32 -12.46 3.23
N GLU A 281 4.87 -13.59 3.68
CA GLU A 281 6.12 -14.13 3.14
C GLU A 281 5.93 -14.56 1.69
N THR A 282 6.97 -14.48 0.86
CA THR A 282 6.81 -14.71 -0.58
C THR A 282 7.93 -15.50 -1.23
N THR A 283 7.60 -16.11 -2.37
CA THR A 283 8.54 -16.77 -3.28
C THR A 283 8.38 -16.16 -4.68
N PRO A 284 9.47 -15.81 -5.40
CA PRO A 284 9.35 -15.28 -6.75
C PRO A 284 8.75 -16.31 -7.70
N PHE A 285 7.90 -15.85 -8.59
CA PHE A 285 7.33 -16.65 -9.67
C PHE A 285 8.43 -17.31 -10.53
N SER A 286 9.51 -16.58 -10.76
CA SER A 286 10.68 -17.06 -11.49
C SER A 286 11.52 -18.10 -10.74
N ALA A 287 11.31 -18.32 -9.43
CA ALA A 287 12.21 -19.13 -8.61
C ALA A 287 12.33 -20.60 -9.07
N LYS A 288 11.23 -21.18 -9.59
CA LYS A 288 11.23 -22.59 -10.01
C LYS A 288 11.76 -22.81 -11.42
N HIS A 289 11.37 -21.94 -12.35
CA HIS A 289 11.62 -22.13 -13.78
C HIS A 289 12.57 -21.11 -14.41
N GLY A 290 13.01 -20.10 -13.66
CA GLY A 290 13.89 -19.03 -14.14
C GLY A 290 13.25 -18.10 -15.18
N ARG A 291 11.91 -18.10 -15.28
CA ARG A 291 11.16 -17.37 -16.31
C ARG A 291 10.15 -16.42 -15.68
N SER A 292 9.99 -15.23 -16.26
CA SER A 292 8.94 -14.28 -15.90
C SER A 292 7.63 -14.61 -16.62
N LEU A 293 6.50 -14.04 -16.15
CA LEU A 293 5.22 -14.22 -16.83
C LEU A 293 5.26 -13.64 -18.26
N GLY A 294 5.93 -12.51 -18.47
CA GLY A 294 6.15 -11.92 -19.80
C GLY A 294 6.90 -12.84 -20.75
N SER A 295 7.88 -13.61 -20.25
CA SER A 295 8.56 -14.63 -21.06
C SER A 295 7.59 -15.70 -21.57
N TYR A 296 6.67 -16.21 -20.75
CA TYR A 296 5.65 -17.16 -21.20
C TYR A 296 4.69 -16.53 -22.21
N LEU A 297 4.25 -15.29 -21.95
CA LEU A 297 3.37 -14.56 -22.85
C LEU A 297 4.01 -14.34 -24.22
N SER A 298 5.31 -14.02 -24.28
CA SER A 298 6.02 -13.82 -25.56
C SER A 298 6.11 -15.08 -26.42
N GLU A 299 6.12 -16.28 -25.82
CA GLU A 299 6.09 -17.54 -26.56
C GLU A 299 4.70 -17.83 -27.13
N TRP A 300 3.65 -17.43 -26.42
CA TRP A 300 2.27 -17.67 -26.83
C TRP A 300 1.72 -16.59 -27.76
N LEU A 301 2.32 -15.40 -27.73
CA LEU A 301 1.96 -14.22 -28.52
C LEU A 301 3.18 -13.71 -29.30
N PRO A 302 3.73 -14.50 -30.25
CA PRO A 302 4.98 -14.18 -30.95
C PRO A 302 4.89 -12.92 -31.83
N ASP A 303 3.68 -12.51 -32.20
CA ASP A 303 3.40 -11.31 -33.01
C ASP A 303 3.22 -10.05 -32.13
N HIS A 304 3.39 -10.13 -30.81
CA HIS A 304 3.20 -9.02 -29.87
C HIS A 304 4.51 -8.56 -29.25
N VAL A 305 4.61 -7.25 -28.99
CA VAL A 305 5.60 -6.74 -28.02
C VAL A 305 5.01 -6.88 -26.63
N ILE A 306 5.71 -7.59 -25.75
CA ILE A 306 5.33 -7.74 -24.34
C ILE A 306 6.26 -6.87 -23.50
N THR A 307 5.70 -5.91 -22.79
CA THR A 307 6.44 -5.04 -21.87
C THR A 307 6.06 -5.38 -20.44
N GLU A 308 7.00 -5.92 -19.66
CA GLU A 308 6.85 -6.03 -18.21
C GLU A 308 7.33 -4.72 -17.56
N HIS A 309 6.44 -3.98 -16.91
CA HIS A 309 6.84 -2.79 -16.18
C HIS A 309 7.59 -3.17 -14.91
N ARG A 310 8.83 -2.66 -14.78
CA ARG A 310 9.89 -3.14 -13.85
C ARG A 310 10.45 -4.53 -14.18
N GLY A 311 10.24 -5.02 -15.40
CA GLY A 311 10.82 -6.27 -15.90
C GLY A 311 11.50 -6.08 -17.25
N GLN A 312 11.34 -7.07 -18.13
CA GLN A 312 11.94 -7.08 -19.47
C GLN A 312 10.93 -6.67 -20.55
N VAL A 313 11.48 -6.26 -21.70
CA VAL A 313 10.71 -6.10 -22.94
C VAL A 313 11.03 -7.27 -23.86
N PHE A 314 10.01 -7.98 -24.30
CA PHE A 314 10.11 -9.09 -25.24
C PHE A 314 9.53 -8.65 -26.58
N ALA A 315 10.38 -8.61 -27.59
CA ALA A 315 9.98 -8.36 -28.96
C ALA A 315 10.43 -9.55 -29.84
N GLY A 316 9.51 -10.09 -30.63
CA GLY A 316 9.84 -11.07 -31.66
C GLY A 316 10.77 -10.49 -32.73
N SER A 317 11.40 -11.34 -33.53
CA SER A 317 12.29 -10.92 -34.64
C SER A 317 11.54 -10.35 -35.85
N GLY A 318 10.20 -10.45 -35.87
CA GLY A 318 9.33 -9.95 -36.94
C GLY A 318 8.68 -8.59 -36.63
N GLN A 319 7.86 -8.10 -37.56
CA GLN A 319 7.09 -6.87 -37.36
C GLN A 319 5.96 -7.12 -36.36
N ALA A 320 6.01 -6.44 -35.21
CA ALA A 320 4.97 -6.55 -34.19
C ALA A 320 3.61 -6.07 -34.69
N ARG A 321 2.57 -6.83 -34.38
CA ARG A 321 1.17 -6.58 -34.75
C ARG A 321 0.28 -6.18 -33.57
N GLY A 322 0.74 -6.39 -32.34
CA GLY A 322 0.02 -5.96 -31.14
C GLY A 322 0.95 -5.64 -29.98
N ARG A 323 0.38 -5.09 -28.91
CA ARG A 323 1.15 -4.63 -27.74
C ARG A 323 0.48 -5.10 -26.46
N VAL A 324 1.24 -5.80 -25.63
CA VAL A 324 0.81 -6.24 -24.32
C VAL A 324 1.64 -5.54 -23.26
N GLU A 325 0.97 -4.82 -22.37
CA GLU A 325 1.58 -4.22 -21.19
C GLU A 325 1.26 -5.11 -19.99
N VAL A 326 2.26 -5.40 -19.16
CA VAL A 326 2.11 -6.23 -17.96
C VAL A 326 2.58 -5.43 -16.75
N THR A 327 1.70 -5.24 -15.77
CA THR A 327 2.06 -4.57 -14.51
C THR A 327 2.03 -5.55 -13.35
N TYR A 328 3.06 -5.48 -12.50
CA TYR A 328 3.15 -6.25 -11.26
C TYR A 328 2.92 -5.39 -10.02
N SER A 329 2.37 -6.01 -8.98
CA SER A 329 2.27 -5.48 -7.63
C SER A 329 2.29 -6.66 -6.67
N GLY A 330 3.48 -7.09 -6.27
CA GLY A 330 3.69 -8.28 -5.46
C GLY A 330 3.13 -9.53 -6.15
N GLY A 331 2.11 -10.15 -5.56
CA GLY A 331 1.45 -11.36 -6.10
C GLY A 331 0.30 -11.09 -7.05
N LEU A 332 0.07 -9.83 -7.43
CA LEU A 332 -0.94 -9.42 -8.39
C LEU A 332 -0.28 -8.99 -9.69
N ALA A 333 -0.72 -9.53 -10.82
CA ALA A 333 -0.34 -9.07 -12.16
C ALA A 333 -1.56 -8.68 -12.97
N HIS A 334 -1.42 -7.64 -13.79
CA HIS A 334 -2.45 -7.25 -14.75
C HIS A 334 -1.85 -7.34 -16.15
N ILE A 335 -2.57 -7.99 -17.07
CA ILE A 335 -2.21 -8.11 -18.47
C ILE A 335 -3.17 -7.24 -19.28
N TYR A 336 -2.62 -6.33 -20.08
CA TYR A 336 -3.38 -5.40 -20.92
C TYR A 336 -3.01 -5.59 -22.39
N PHE A 337 -3.97 -5.95 -23.23
CA PHE A 337 -3.88 -5.79 -24.68
C PHE A 337 -4.05 -4.31 -25.00
N ALA A 338 -2.95 -3.58 -24.96
CA ALA A 338 -2.89 -2.14 -24.92
C ALA A 338 -3.15 -1.46 -26.28
N ASP A 339 -3.15 -2.22 -27.37
CA ASP A 339 -3.58 -1.78 -28.70
C ASP A 339 -5.11 -1.82 -28.90
N LEU A 340 -5.83 -2.52 -28.01
CA LEU A 340 -7.28 -2.66 -28.08
C LEU A 340 -7.99 -1.68 -27.13
N PRO A 341 -9.08 -1.04 -27.58
CA PRO A 341 -9.82 -0.09 -26.75
C PRO A 341 -10.62 -0.81 -25.66
N GLY A 342 -10.57 -0.27 -24.44
CA GLY A 342 -11.34 -0.77 -23.30
C GLY A 342 -10.84 -2.10 -22.74
N ARG A 343 -11.45 -2.52 -21.63
CA ARG A 343 -11.18 -3.80 -20.97
C ARG A 343 -11.97 -4.92 -21.64
N LEU A 344 -11.28 -5.96 -22.09
CA LEU A 344 -11.86 -7.13 -22.73
C LEU A 344 -12.54 -8.04 -21.70
N ASP A 345 -13.65 -8.66 -22.11
CA ASP A 345 -14.24 -9.79 -21.39
C ASP A 345 -13.61 -11.13 -21.80
N ALA A 346 -13.92 -12.17 -21.02
CA ALA A 346 -13.39 -13.52 -21.24
C ALA A 346 -13.70 -14.06 -22.65
N GLY A 347 -14.86 -13.76 -23.22
CA GLY A 347 -15.24 -14.19 -24.57
C GLY A 347 -14.44 -13.46 -25.64
N ALA A 348 -14.23 -12.15 -25.47
CA ALA A 348 -13.44 -11.32 -26.36
C ALA A 348 -11.95 -11.70 -26.34
N VAL A 349 -11.41 -12.08 -25.18
CA VAL A 349 -10.05 -12.63 -25.04
C VAL A 349 -9.96 -13.99 -25.73
N GLU A 350 -10.86 -14.93 -25.43
CA GLU A 350 -10.81 -16.29 -25.98
C GLU A 350 -11.01 -16.32 -27.50
N SER A 351 -11.86 -15.43 -28.04
CA SER A 351 -12.06 -15.31 -29.49
C SER A 351 -10.83 -14.77 -30.23
N ARG A 352 -10.01 -13.92 -29.58
CA ARG A 352 -8.81 -13.31 -30.19
C ARG A 352 -7.55 -14.13 -29.93
N TYR A 353 -7.45 -14.72 -28.75
CA TYR A 353 -6.29 -15.46 -28.26
C TYR A 353 -6.74 -16.83 -27.71
N PRO A 354 -7.17 -17.77 -28.57
CA PRO A 354 -7.71 -19.05 -28.13
C PRO A 354 -6.75 -19.82 -27.21
N GLY A 355 -7.26 -20.26 -26.07
CA GLY A 355 -6.55 -21.01 -25.05
C GLY A 355 -5.64 -20.18 -24.14
N LEU A 356 -5.48 -18.87 -24.35
CA LEU A 356 -4.57 -18.05 -23.54
C LEU A 356 -4.96 -18.08 -22.05
N ILE A 357 -6.24 -17.93 -21.74
CA ILE A 357 -6.75 -17.93 -20.36
C ILE A 357 -6.36 -19.24 -19.66
N SER A 358 -6.60 -20.37 -20.32
CA SER A 358 -6.30 -21.69 -19.74
C SER A 358 -4.80 -21.95 -19.62
N ARG A 359 -3.98 -21.45 -20.54
CA ARG A 359 -2.51 -21.53 -20.45
C ARG A 359 -1.98 -20.75 -19.26
N VAL A 360 -2.44 -19.52 -19.05
CA VAL A 360 -2.06 -18.69 -17.90
C VAL A 360 -2.50 -19.39 -16.60
N ALA A 361 -3.77 -19.81 -16.49
CA ALA A 361 -4.29 -20.46 -15.28
C ALA A 361 -3.63 -21.81 -14.93
N ARG A 362 -2.90 -22.43 -15.86
CA ARG A 362 -2.16 -23.69 -15.67
C ARG A 362 -0.67 -23.49 -15.35
N LEU A 363 -0.15 -22.26 -15.39
CA LEU A 363 1.23 -22.02 -15.01
C LEU A 363 1.41 -22.32 -13.52
N ASP A 364 2.49 -23.02 -13.20
CA ASP A 364 2.86 -23.23 -11.81
C ASP A 364 3.17 -21.88 -11.14
N GLY A 365 2.67 -21.70 -9.93
CA GLY A 365 2.73 -20.43 -9.20
C GLY A 365 1.58 -19.45 -9.47
N ILE A 366 0.65 -19.75 -10.39
CA ILE A 366 -0.60 -18.99 -10.55
C ILE A 366 -1.72 -19.70 -9.77
N GLY A 367 -2.37 -18.96 -8.86
CA GLY A 367 -3.47 -19.46 -8.06
C GLY A 367 -4.82 -19.31 -8.76
N LEU A 368 -5.08 -18.14 -9.34
CA LEU A 368 -6.30 -17.87 -10.11
C LEU A 368 -6.12 -16.70 -11.08
N VAL A 369 -6.93 -16.67 -12.14
CA VAL A 369 -7.04 -15.59 -13.12
C VAL A 369 -8.46 -15.04 -13.10
N MET A 370 -8.63 -13.77 -12.75
CA MET A 370 -9.91 -13.08 -12.77
C MET A 370 -10.13 -12.38 -14.12
N LEU A 371 -11.35 -12.54 -14.65
CA LEU A 371 -11.76 -12.06 -15.97
C LEU A 371 -13.07 -11.29 -15.86
N LYS A 372 -13.22 -10.26 -16.70
CA LYS A 372 -14.52 -9.63 -16.92
C LYS A 372 -15.43 -10.61 -17.66
N ASP A 373 -16.70 -10.65 -17.28
CA ASP A 373 -17.75 -11.30 -18.05
C ASP A 373 -19.02 -10.43 -18.05
N ALA A 374 -20.13 -10.94 -18.59
CA ALA A 374 -21.39 -10.22 -18.63
C ALA A 374 -22.12 -10.17 -17.27
N GLY A 375 -21.62 -10.88 -16.25
CA GLY A 375 -22.18 -10.93 -14.90
C GLY A 375 -21.25 -10.29 -13.88
N ASP A 376 -21.11 -10.94 -12.72
CA ASP A 376 -20.30 -10.45 -11.59
C ASP A 376 -18.81 -10.82 -11.70
N GLY A 377 -18.40 -11.46 -12.80
CA GLY A 377 -17.03 -11.91 -13.04
C GLY A 377 -16.82 -13.41 -12.89
N MET A 378 -15.71 -13.84 -13.48
CA MET A 378 -15.30 -15.24 -13.53
C MET A 378 -13.84 -15.38 -13.07
N LEU A 379 -13.57 -16.43 -12.30
CA LEU A 379 -12.23 -16.89 -11.97
C LEU A 379 -11.90 -18.14 -12.80
N ALA A 380 -10.70 -18.20 -13.36
CA ALA A 380 -10.15 -19.40 -13.99
C ALA A 380 -8.99 -19.93 -13.14
N THR A 381 -9.01 -21.23 -12.86
CA THR A 381 -7.95 -21.97 -12.17
C THR A 381 -7.54 -23.17 -13.02
N VAL A 382 -6.54 -23.93 -12.54
CA VAL A 382 -6.18 -25.23 -13.15
C VAL A 382 -7.35 -26.21 -13.19
N ASP A 383 -8.27 -26.12 -12.22
CA ASP A 383 -9.41 -27.03 -12.05
C ASP A 383 -10.64 -26.62 -12.87
N GLY A 384 -10.69 -25.39 -13.40
CA GLY A 384 -11.81 -24.93 -14.22
C GLY A 384 -12.18 -23.47 -14.00
N ARG A 385 -13.45 -23.15 -14.29
CA ARG A 385 -14.01 -21.80 -14.19
C ARG A 385 -14.98 -21.73 -13.01
N HIS A 386 -14.94 -20.64 -12.28
CA HIS A 386 -15.69 -20.40 -11.04
C HIS A 386 -16.39 -19.04 -11.13
N SER A 387 -17.68 -18.97 -10.85
CA SER A 387 -18.46 -17.72 -10.96
C SER A 387 -18.45 -16.97 -9.63
N LEU A 388 -18.24 -15.65 -9.68
CA LEU A 388 -18.32 -14.77 -8.50
C LEU A 388 -19.75 -14.36 -8.14
N HIS A 389 -20.77 -14.81 -8.88
CA HIS A 389 -22.16 -14.47 -8.64
C HIS A 389 -22.61 -14.89 -7.24
N LEU A 390 -23.27 -13.97 -6.52
CA LEU A 390 -23.79 -14.23 -5.18
C LEU A 390 -25.25 -14.70 -5.23
N PRO A 391 -25.64 -15.72 -4.46
CA PRO A 391 -24.82 -16.48 -3.50
C PRO A 391 -23.82 -17.43 -4.17
N LEU A 392 -22.61 -17.56 -3.60
CA LEU A 392 -21.57 -18.44 -4.12
C LEU A 392 -22.00 -19.91 -4.08
N VAL A 393 -21.73 -20.62 -5.18
CA VAL A 393 -21.80 -22.09 -5.23
C VAL A 393 -20.64 -22.72 -4.43
N ASP A 394 -20.83 -23.96 -3.97
CA ASP A 394 -19.90 -24.63 -3.04
C ASP A 394 -18.46 -24.67 -3.56
N ASP A 395 -18.24 -25.01 -4.83
CA ASP A 395 -16.90 -25.08 -5.42
C ASP A 395 -16.17 -23.73 -5.36
N THR A 396 -16.88 -22.63 -5.66
CA THR A 396 -16.30 -21.28 -5.59
C THR A 396 -16.09 -20.84 -4.15
N ARG A 397 -17.01 -21.20 -3.24
CA ARG A 397 -16.86 -20.94 -1.81
C ARG A 397 -15.59 -21.60 -1.29
N SER A 398 -15.42 -22.91 -1.50
CA SER A 398 -14.24 -23.67 -1.06
C SER A 398 -12.94 -23.14 -1.68
N LEU A 399 -12.96 -22.67 -2.94
CA LEU A 399 -11.82 -22.00 -3.55
C LEU A 399 -11.39 -20.75 -2.76
N LEU A 400 -12.35 -19.88 -2.43
CA LEU A 400 -12.09 -18.60 -1.77
C LEU A 400 -11.74 -18.75 -0.28
N GLU A 401 -12.25 -19.78 0.41
CA GLU A 401 -11.94 -20.10 1.82
C GLU A 401 -10.44 -20.28 2.08
N ARG A 402 -9.67 -20.65 1.05
CA ARG A 402 -8.22 -20.80 1.12
C ARG A 402 -7.48 -19.47 1.30
N PHE A 403 -8.12 -18.35 0.97
CA PHE A 403 -7.52 -17.02 0.99
C PHE A 403 -8.09 -16.16 2.13
N ASP A 404 -9.41 -16.04 2.24
CA ASP A 404 -10.09 -15.31 3.32
C ASP A 404 -11.58 -15.72 3.40
N SER A 405 -12.39 -14.98 4.15
CA SER A 405 -13.85 -15.13 4.17
C SER A 405 -14.44 -15.06 2.76
N PRO A 406 -15.11 -16.12 2.26
CA PRO A 406 -15.55 -16.21 0.86
C PRO A 406 -16.49 -15.09 0.45
N ASP A 407 -17.47 -14.75 1.29
CA ASP A 407 -18.48 -13.76 0.95
C ASP A 407 -17.91 -12.34 0.95
N ILE A 408 -16.90 -12.05 1.80
CA ILE A 408 -16.19 -10.77 1.78
C ILE A 408 -15.29 -10.69 0.55
N LEU A 409 -14.49 -11.75 0.33
CA LEU A 409 -13.53 -11.79 -0.76
C LEU A 409 -14.22 -11.76 -2.13
N ALA A 410 -15.33 -12.47 -2.31
CA ALA A 410 -16.11 -12.43 -3.55
C ALA A 410 -16.62 -11.02 -3.85
N LYS A 411 -17.11 -10.28 -2.84
CA LYS A 411 -17.54 -8.88 -3.02
C LYS A 411 -16.37 -7.97 -3.41
N GLN A 412 -15.21 -8.15 -2.78
CA GLN A 412 -14.00 -7.37 -3.09
C GLN A 412 -13.49 -7.66 -4.51
N LEU A 413 -13.43 -8.95 -4.91
CA LEU A 413 -13.03 -9.37 -6.25
C LEU A 413 -14.01 -8.89 -7.31
N THR A 414 -15.32 -9.04 -7.07
CA THR A 414 -16.38 -8.53 -7.96
C THR A 414 -16.19 -7.03 -8.17
N ARG A 415 -15.97 -6.27 -7.09
CA ARG A 415 -15.72 -4.83 -7.16
C ARG A 415 -14.47 -4.50 -7.98
N LEU A 416 -13.32 -5.14 -7.73
CA LEU A 416 -12.13 -4.94 -8.54
C LEU A 416 -12.39 -5.26 -10.01
N ASN A 417 -13.18 -6.30 -10.30
CA ASN A 417 -13.54 -6.70 -11.65
C ASN A 417 -14.48 -5.69 -12.35
N THR A 418 -15.14 -4.79 -11.61
CA THR A 418 -15.92 -3.71 -12.24
C THR A 418 -15.06 -2.61 -12.84
N PHE A 419 -13.78 -2.51 -12.45
CA PHE A 419 -12.94 -1.40 -12.87
C PHE A 419 -12.60 -1.46 -14.35
N ASP A 420 -12.80 -0.35 -15.04
CA ASP A 420 -12.38 -0.18 -16.43
C ASP A 420 -10.86 -0.13 -16.56
N THR A 421 -10.16 0.31 -15.51
CA THR A 421 -8.70 0.38 -15.44
C THR A 421 -8.03 -0.95 -15.09
N ALA A 422 -8.78 -1.99 -14.71
CA ALA A 422 -8.23 -3.32 -14.46
C ALA A 422 -7.74 -4.01 -15.75
N GLY A 423 -6.86 -4.99 -15.60
CA GLY A 423 -6.29 -5.75 -16.72
C GLY A 423 -7.34 -6.61 -17.40
N ASP A 424 -7.15 -6.89 -18.68
CA ASP A 424 -8.00 -7.84 -19.42
C ASP A 424 -7.95 -9.23 -18.76
N LEU A 425 -6.76 -9.59 -18.25
CA LEU A 425 -6.58 -10.67 -17.28
C LEU A 425 -5.97 -10.07 -16.01
N VAL A 426 -6.55 -10.40 -14.86
CA VAL A 426 -5.98 -10.08 -13.55
C VAL A 426 -5.53 -11.38 -12.90
N VAL A 427 -4.24 -11.53 -12.67
CA VAL A 427 -3.60 -12.80 -12.30
C VAL A 427 -3.12 -12.71 -10.86
N PHE A 428 -3.49 -13.70 -10.06
CA PHE A 428 -3.10 -13.80 -8.66
C PHE A 428 -2.15 -15.00 -8.50
N GLY A 429 -1.00 -14.76 -7.86
CA GLY A 429 -0.07 -15.82 -7.50
C GLY A 429 -0.67 -16.80 -6.49
N THR A 430 -0.16 -18.02 -6.46
CA THR A 430 -0.60 -19.04 -5.50
C THR A 430 -0.31 -18.60 -4.07
N TYR A 431 -1.24 -18.89 -3.15
CA TYR A 431 -1.05 -18.73 -1.71
C TYR A 431 -1.24 -20.10 -1.04
N ASP A 432 -0.25 -20.55 -0.26
CA ASP A 432 -0.25 -21.88 0.37
C ASP A 432 -0.74 -21.89 1.82
N GLY A 433 -1.25 -20.76 2.32
CA GLY A 433 -1.62 -20.56 3.73
C GLY A 433 -0.52 -19.88 4.56
N HIS A 434 0.70 -19.77 4.03
CA HIS A 434 1.83 -19.12 4.68
C HIS A 434 2.59 -18.18 3.74
N LYS A 435 2.88 -18.63 2.52
CA LYS A 435 3.63 -17.91 1.49
C LYS A 435 2.80 -17.67 0.25
N GLN A 436 3.07 -16.54 -0.39
CA GLN A 436 2.51 -16.18 -1.69
C GLN A 436 3.58 -16.24 -2.78
N VAL A 437 3.18 -16.63 -3.98
CA VAL A 437 4.01 -16.44 -5.17
C VAL A 437 3.90 -15.00 -5.65
N ASN A 438 5.02 -14.28 -5.71
CA ASN A 438 5.09 -12.90 -6.17
C ASN A 438 5.75 -12.80 -7.55
N PHE A 439 5.25 -11.91 -8.40
CA PHE A 439 5.86 -11.62 -9.70
C PHE A 439 7.07 -10.67 -9.58
N GLU A 440 7.15 -9.91 -8.49
CA GLU A 440 8.32 -9.10 -8.10
C GLU A 440 9.22 -9.88 -7.14
N ASP A 441 10.55 -9.66 -7.21
CA ASP A 441 11.51 -10.29 -6.29
C ASP A 441 11.52 -9.56 -4.94
N GLN A 442 10.55 -9.91 -4.11
CA GLN A 442 10.43 -9.43 -2.74
C GLN A 442 10.51 -10.64 -1.78
N VAL A 443 10.87 -10.41 -0.53
CA VAL A 443 10.82 -11.43 0.54
C VAL A 443 9.45 -11.37 1.20
N GLY A 444 9.06 -10.21 1.74
CA GLY A 444 7.68 -9.90 2.09
C GLY A 444 6.94 -9.27 0.92
N GLY A 445 5.62 -9.44 0.83
CA GLY A 445 4.85 -8.83 -0.23
C GLY A 445 3.37 -8.71 0.07
N HIS A 446 2.70 -7.89 -0.74
CA HIS A 446 1.29 -7.56 -0.63
C HIS A 446 0.72 -7.25 -2.03
N GLY A 447 -0.51 -6.73 -2.09
CA GLY A 447 -1.20 -6.33 -3.31
C GLY A 447 -2.17 -7.35 -3.87
N SER A 448 -2.13 -8.58 -3.35
CA SER A 448 -2.94 -9.72 -3.78
C SER A 448 -3.95 -10.10 -2.69
N ILE A 449 -4.37 -11.37 -2.69
CA ILE A 449 -5.32 -11.98 -1.77
C ILE A 449 -4.64 -13.03 -0.89
N GLY A 450 -5.17 -13.26 0.31
CA GLY A 450 -4.72 -14.33 1.19
C GLY A 450 -3.83 -13.85 2.33
N GLY A 451 -4.08 -14.39 3.53
CA GLY A 451 -3.21 -14.19 4.69
C GLY A 451 -3.24 -12.77 5.26
N ASP A 452 -2.15 -12.43 5.94
CA ASP A 452 -2.04 -11.21 6.74
C ASP A 452 -2.05 -9.91 5.92
N GLN A 453 -1.80 -9.97 4.61
CA GLN A 453 -1.84 -8.78 3.73
C GLN A 453 -3.22 -8.12 3.71
N LEU A 454 -4.29 -8.89 3.94
CA LEU A 454 -5.66 -8.39 3.96
C LEU A 454 -6.11 -7.87 5.34
N ARG A 455 -5.29 -8.03 6.39
CA ARG A 455 -5.70 -7.83 7.79
C ARG A 455 -4.84 -6.79 8.53
N PRO A 456 -4.90 -5.51 8.13
CA PRO A 456 -4.32 -4.41 8.92
C PRO A 456 -5.14 -4.14 10.19
N PHE A 457 -4.83 -3.04 10.87
CA PHE A 457 -5.49 -2.64 12.11
C PHE A 457 -5.76 -1.14 12.18
N LEU A 458 -6.69 -0.78 13.05
CA LEU A 458 -6.85 0.56 13.61
C LEU A 458 -6.60 0.50 15.12
N LEU A 459 -5.61 1.23 15.61
CA LEU A 459 -5.38 1.44 17.04
C LEU A 459 -6.32 2.54 17.51
N ALA A 460 -7.40 2.14 18.18
CA ALA A 460 -8.50 3.01 18.56
C ALA A 460 -8.71 3.00 20.08
N LYS A 461 -9.18 4.13 20.64
CA LYS A 461 -9.71 4.13 22.01
C LYS A 461 -11.00 3.32 22.04
N LYS A 462 -11.19 2.49 23.07
CA LYS A 462 -12.42 1.70 23.25
C LYS A 462 -13.67 2.60 23.31
N THR A 463 -13.54 3.82 23.83
CA THR A 463 -14.62 4.83 23.90
C THR A 463 -15.02 5.45 22.56
N TRP A 464 -14.35 5.10 21.46
CA TRP A 464 -14.76 5.45 20.11
C TRP A 464 -15.84 4.50 19.57
N ASN A 465 -16.03 3.32 20.16
CA ASN A 465 -17.07 2.34 19.79
C ASN A 465 -17.11 2.03 18.28
N PHE A 466 -15.95 1.77 17.69
CA PHE A 466 -15.82 1.44 16.28
C PHE A 466 -16.08 -0.04 16.01
N GLU A 467 -17.05 -0.33 15.13
CA GLU A 467 -17.43 -1.68 14.68
C GLU A 467 -16.58 -2.15 13.49
N MET A 468 -15.33 -2.55 13.75
CA MET A 468 -14.38 -2.91 12.68
C MET A 468 -14.71 -4.22 11.96
N SER A 469 -15.64 -5.03 12.48
CA SER A 469 -16.14 -6.23 11.81
C SER A 469 -16.88 -5.92 10.51
N ALA A 470 -17.50 -4.73 10.42
CA ALA A 470 -18.21 -4.24 9.24
C ALA A 470 -17.27 -3.55 8.22
N VAL A 471 -16.04 -3.21 8.61
CA VAL A 471 -15.04 -2.59 7.74
C VAL A 471 -14.44 -3.67 6.84
N THR A 472 -14.92 -3.67 5.59
CA THR A 472 -14.50 -4.63 4.56
C THR A 472 -13.72 -3.99 3.42
N ASN A 473 -13.57 -2.66 3.47
CA ASN A 473 -12.73 -1.89 2.58
C ASN A 473 -12.09 -0.72 3.35
N SER A 474 -10.87 -0.35 2.99
CA SER A 474 -10.19 0.87 3.48
C SER A 474 -11.03 2.15 3.33
N SER A 475 -11.92 2.24 2.33
CA SER A 475 -12.86 3.36 2.17
C SER A 475 -13.85 3.51 3.32
N ASP A 476 -14.15 2.42 4.04
CA ASP A 476 -15.09 2.44 5.17
C ASP A 476 -14.51 3.18 6.38
N LEU A 477 -13.18 3.37 6.42
CA LEU A 477 -12.50 4.16 7.46
C LEU A 477 -12.74 5.65 7.32
N TYR A 478 -12.90 6.16 6.09
CA TYR A 478 -13.09 7.59 5.84
C TYR A 478 -14.22 8.21 6.68
N PRO A 479 -15.47 7.70 6.65
CA PRO A 479 -16.54 8.29 7.46
C PRO A 479 -16.28 8.18 8.96
N MET A 480 -15.57 7.14 9.41
CA MET A 480 -15.20 6.96 10.82
C MET A 480 -14.17 8.02 11.27
N LEU A 481 -13.18 8.30 10.43
CA LEU A 481 -12.15 9.32 10.69
C LEU A 481 -12.74 10.73 10.61
N VAL A 482 -13.66 11.00 9.67
CA VAL A 482 -14.41 12.26 9.61
C VAL A 482 -15.22 12.46 10.89
N ALA A 483 -15.97 11.44 11.34
CA ALA A 483 -16.73 11.53 12.58
C ALA A 483 -15.83 11.76 13.80
N LEU A 484 -14.63 11.17 13.82
CA LEU A 484 -13.65 11.39 14.89
C LEU A 484 -13.08 12.81 14.88
N ARG A 485 -12.75 13.35 13.70
CA ARG A 485 -12.29 14.74 13.51
C ARG A 485 -13.33 15.74 14.00
N ASP A 486 -14.60 15.47 13.71
CA ASP A 486 -15.72 16.39 13.96
C ASP A 486 -16.40 16.15 15.33
N ARG A 487 -15.85 15.25 16.17
CA ARG A 487 -16.38 14.94 17.50
C ARG A 487 -16.24 16.15 18.43
N ALA A 488 -17.37 16.61 18.98
CA ALA A 488 -17.47 17.74 19.92
C ALA A 488 -16.82 17.46 21.28
#